data_AF-A0A0J7K3A4-F1
#
_entry.id   AF-A0A0J7K3A4-F1
#
_cell.length_a   1.000
_cell.length_b   1.000
_cell.length_c   1.000
_cell.angle_alpha   90.00
_cell.angle_beta   90.00
_cell.angle_gamma   90.00
#
_symmetry.space_group_name_H-M   'P 1'
#
loop_
_entity.id
_entity.type
_entity.pdbx_description
1 polymer ?
#
loop_
_entity_poly.entity_id
_entity_poly.type
_entity_poly.pdbx_seq_one_letter_code
_entity_poly.pdbx_strand_id
1 'polypeptide(L)'
;IFNNPTSDGLWPQSDFEEYTNTTTKLFVEKYPWHWMPASEHKVLIYGAEVIRSFLVPNGQLSEEAQEAGNKEFKNIREFNARKTSRKDNLTDILHHVLAASDPSITHLRPLREKKHLPFSDAVLNLLED
;
A
#
# COMPACT_ATOMS: atom_id res chain seq x y z
N ILE A 1 -1.27 -10.29 -13.36
CA ILE A 1 -2.53 -10.98 -13.00
C ILE A 1 -3.46 -9.97 -12.34
N PHE A 2 -3.78 -8.88 -13.07
CA PHE A 2 -4.74 -7.86 -12.64
C PHE A 2 -5.57 -7.41 -13.86
N ASN A 3 -5.97 -8.39 -14.67
CA ASN A 3 -6.92 -8.19 -15.76
C ASN A 3 -7.93 -9.31 -15.62
N ASN A 4 -8.92 -9.05 -14.78
CA ASN A 4 -10.32 -9.38 -14.97
C ASN A 4 -11.05 -8.54 -13.94
N PRO A 5 -11.53 -7.33 -14.30
CA PRO A 5 -12.57 -6.73 -13.50
C PRO A 5 -13.76 -7.69 -13.60
N THR A 6 -14.24 -8.18 -12.46
CA THR A 6 -15.68 -8.44 -12.33
C THR A 6 -16.42 -7.29 -13.00
N SER A 7 -17.55 -7.54 -13.66
CA SER A 7 -18.21 -6.58 -14.56
C SER A 7 -18.42 -5.17 -13.98
N ASP A 8 -18.29 -5.00 -12.66
CA ASP A 8 -18.36 -3.73 -11.93
C ASP A 8 -17.12 -3.35 -11.09
N GLY A 9 -16.02 -4.13 -11.07
CA GLY A 9 -14.78 -3.76 -10.36
C GLY A 9 -14.91 -3.54 -8.85
N LEU A 10 -15.99 -4.04 -8.25
CA LEU A 10 -16.34 -3.89 -6.83
C LEU A 10 -15.78 -5.09 -6.05
N TRP A 11 -15.09 -4.81 -4.95
CA TRP A 11 -14.73 -5.83 -3.95
C TRP A 11 -15.98 -6.59 -3.44
N PRO A 12 -15.87 -7.86 -3.02
CA PRO A 12 -16.89 -8.59 -2.25
C PRO A 12 -17.15 -7.88 -0.91
N GLN A 13 -17.89 -6.78 -0.95
CA GLN A 13 -17.98 -5.80 0.14
C GLN A 13 -18.81 -6.33 1.31
N SER A 14 -19.83 -7.14 1.02
CA SER A 14 -20.66 -7.80 2.03
C SER A 14 -19.85 -8.73 2.91
N ASP A 15 -18.97 -9.50 2.28
CA ASP A 15 -18.27 -10.61 2.93
C ASP A 15 -17.13 -10.08 3.79
N PHE A 16 -16.48 -9.00 3.35
CA PHE A 16 -15.52 -8.26 4.16
C PHE A 16 -16.18 -7.62 5.39
N GLU A 17 -17.35 -7.00 5.24
CA GLU A 17 -18.07 -6.39 6.37
C GLU A 17 -18.52 -7.43 7.40
N GLU A 18 -18.98 -8.60 6.97
CA GLU A 18 -19.30 -9.70 7.88
C GLU A 18 -18.05 -10.20 8.61
N TYR A 19 -16.95 -10.35 7.89
CA TYR A 19 -15.67 -10.78 8.46
C TYR A 19 -15.13 -9.80 9.51
N THR A 20 -15.19 -8.49 9.28
CA THR A 20 -14.72 -7.50 10.26
C THR A 20 -15.66 -7.41 11.47
N ASN A 21 -16.96 -7.56 11.29
CA ASN A 21 -17.94 -7.58 12.37
C ASN A 21 -17.77 -8.79 13.29
N THR A 22 -17.58 -9.98 12.71
CA THR A 22 -17.30 -11.20 13.48
C THR A 22 -15.98 -11.09 14.24
N THR A 23 -14.93 -10.55 13.60
CA THR A 23 -13.63 -10.30 14.23
C THR A 23 -13.71 -9.29 15.38
N THR A 24 -14.51 -8.23 15.23
CA THR A 24 -14.74 -7.24 16.29
C THR A 24 -15.37 -7.88 17.53
N LYS A 25 -16.41 -8.71 17.33
CA LYS A 25 -17.06 -9.44 18.44
C LYS A 25 -16.06 -10.35 19.16
N LEU A 26 -15.25 -11.07 18.39
CA LEU A 26 -14.22 -11.96 18.91
C LEU A 26 -13.15 -11.20 19.72
N PHE A 27 -12.76 -10.00 19.27
CA PHE A 27 -11.81 -9.15 19.98
C PHE A 27 -12.35 -8.73 21.35
N VAL A 28 -13.59 -8.24 21.41
CA VAL A 28 -14.23 -7.80 22.66
C VAL A 28 -14.41 -8.97 23.64
N GLU A 29 -14.75 -10.16 23.13
CA GLU A 29 -14.89 -11.37 23.95
C GLU A 29 -13.55 -11.84 24.54
N LYS A 30 -12.49 -11.88 23.73
CA LYS A 30 -11.16 -12.36 24.17
C LYS A 30 -10.40 -11.36 25.04
N TYR A 31 -10.54 -10.07 24.73
CA TYR A 31 -9.74 -9.01 25.33
C TYR A 31 -10.61 -7.86 25.87
N PRO A 32 -11.57 -8.13 26.78
CA PRO A 32 -12.47 -7.09 27.29
C PRO A 32 -11.74 -6.02 28.12
N TRP A 33 -10.54 -6.32 28.60
CA TRP A 33 -9.70 -5.41 29.38
C TRP A 33 -8.91 -4.42 28.50
N HIS A 34 -8.81 -4.66 27.19
CA HIS A 34 -8.02 -3.84 26.29
C HIS A 34 -8.92 -3.00 25.39
N TRP A 35 -8.67 -1.70 25.38
CA TRP A 35 -9.34 -0.78 24.46
C TRP A 35 -8.80 -0.99 23.06
N MET A 36 -9.70 -1.12 22.08
CA MET A 36 -9.29 -1.28 20.69
C MET A 36 -8.50 -0.03 20.22
N PRO A 37 -7.27 -0.19 19.71
CA PRO A 37 -6.49 0.91 19.16
C PRO A 37 -7.22 1.59 18.00
N ALA A 38 -6.98 2.90 17.83
CA ALA A 38 -7.66 3.68 16.79
C ALA A 38 -7.45 3.12 15.36
N SER A 39 -6.29 2.54 15.07
CA SER A 39 -6.00 1.91 13.78
C SER A 39 -6.86 0.67 13.55
N GLU A 40 -6.94 -0.22 14.54
CA GLU A 40 -7.76 -1.44 14.47
C GLU A 40 -9.25 -1.09 14.39
N HIS A 41 -9.71 -0.13 15.20
CA HIS A 41 -11.08 0.35 15.17
C HIS A 41 -11.46 0.91 13.79
N LYS A 42 -10.57 1.71 13.16
CA LYS A 42 -10.79 2.22 11.81
C LYS A 42 -10.91 1.10 10.78
N VAL A 43 -10.08 0.05 10.87
CA VAL A 43 -10.11 -1.07 9.94
C VAL A 43 -11.36 -1.93 10.15
N LEU A 44 -11.65 -2.31 11.39
CA LEU A 44 -12.72 -3.26 11.69
C LEU A 44 -14.12 -2.65 11.61
N ILE A 45 -14.29 -1.40 12.07
CA ILE A 45 -15.60 -0.74 12.10
C ILE A 45 -15.86 0.05 10.82
N TYR A 46 -14.89 0.85 10.37
CA TYR A 46 -15.06 1.74 9.21
C TYR A 46 -14.46 1.19 7.92
N GLY A 47 -13.75 0.05 7.95
CA GLY A 47 -12.99 -0.44 6.80
C GLY A 47 -13.85 -0.67 5.56
N ALA A 48 -15.01 -1.30 5.71
CA ALA A 48 -15.92 -1.56 4.60
C ALA A 48 -16.44 -0.26 3.95
N GLU A 49 -16.83 0.72 4.76
CA GLU A 49 -17.28 2.04 4.29
C GLU A 49 -16.15 2.80 3.58
N VAL A 50 -14.94 2.74 4.12
CA VAL A 50 -13.74 3.35 3.54
C VAL A 50 -13.46 2.72 2.18
N ILE A 51 -13.46 1.39 2.07
CA ILE A 51 -13.29 0.67 0.79
C ILE A 51 -14.35 1.10 -0.22
N ARG A 52 -15.62 1.23 0.20
CA ARG A 52 -16.72 1.70 -0.66
C ARG A 52 -16.54 3.14 -1.17
N SER A 53 -15.91 4.00 -0.39
CA SER A 53 -15.74 5.42 -0.74
C SER A 53 -14.67 5.68 -1.80
N PHE A 54 -13.72 4.77 -1.99
CA PHE A 54 -12.57 4.97 -2.87
C PHE A 54 -12.79 4.37 -4.26
N LEU A 55 -12.46 5.14 -5.29
CA LEU A 55 -12.50 4.70 -6.70
C LEU A 55 -11.37 3.72 -7.05
N VAL A 56 -10.26 3.82 -6.33
CA VAL A 56 -9.02 3.08 -6.62
C VAL A 56 -8.74 2.16 -5.42
N PRO A 57 -8.23 0.94 -5.64
CA PRO A 57 -7.81 0.06 -4.55
C PRO A 57 -6.89 0.78 -3.54
N ASN A 58 -7.26 0.74 -2.25
CA ASN A 58 -6.53 1.45 -1.19
C ASN A 58 -5.03 1.11 -1.14
N GLY A 59 -4.66 -0.12 -1.52
CA GLY A 59 -3.25 -0.53 -1.59
C GLY A 59 -2.44 0.25 -2.64
N GLN A 60 -3.06 0.75 -3.71
CA GLN A 60 -2.38 1.60 -4.70
C GLN A 60 -2.19 3.05 -4.19
N LEU A 61 -2.97 3.47 -3.20
CA LEU A 61 -2.86 4.78 -2.53
C LEU A 61 -1.95 4.72 -1.29
N SER A 62 -1.20 3.63 -1.11
CA SER A 62 -0.36 3.41 0.06
C SER A 62 0.82 4.39 0.16
N GLU A 63 1.12 4.85 1.37
CA GLU A 63 2.28 5.70 1.69
C GLU A 63 3.62 4.95 1.55
N GLU A 64 3.61 3.61 1.58
CA GLU A 64 4.81 2.78 1.51
C GLU A 64 5.69 3.09 0.28
N ALA A 65 5.08 3.45 -0.84
CA ALA A 65 5.81 3.84 -2.05
C ALA A 65 6.65 5.10 -1.83
N GLN A 66 6.13 6.08 -1.09
CA GLN A 66 6.84 7.32 -0.76
C GLN A 66 7.93 7.08 0.29
N GLU A 67 7.67 6.25 1.31
CA GLU A 67 8.68 5.86 2.29
C GLU A 67 9.86 5.11 1.66
N ALA A 68 9.58 4.22 0.71
CA ALA A 68 10.62 3.57 -0.09
C ALA A 68 11.46 4.60 -0.86
N GLY A 69 10.82 5.66 -1.39
CA GLY A 69 11.48 6.80 -2.01
C GLY A 69 12.44 7.54 -1.07
N ASN A 70 12.13 7.65 0.23
CA ASN A 70 13.02 8.28 1.21
C ASN A 70 14.33 7.50 1.41
N LYS A 71 14.29 6.17 1.26
CA LYS A 71 15.51 5.35 1.28
C LYS A 71 16.41 5.69 0.08
N GLU A 72 15.82 5.83 -1.09
CA GLU A 72 16.54 6.18 -2.30
C GLU A 72 17.11 7.60 -2.24
N PHE A 73 16.35 8.54 -1.68
CA PHE A 73 16.82 9.91 -1.42
C PHE A 73 18.12 9.94 -0.61
N LYS A 74 18.18 9.16 0.48
CA LYS A 74 19.39 9.06 1.33
C LYS A 74 20.57 8.48 0.56
N ASN A 75 20.35 7.43 -0.23
CA ASN A 75 21.37 6.80 -1.05
C ASN A 75 21.93 7.77 -2.11
N ILE A 76 21.06 8.45 -2.87
CA ILE A 76 21.47 9.42 -3.89
C ILE A 76 22.27 10.55 -3.27
N ARG A 77 21.83 11.06 -2.12
CA ARG A 77 22.54 12.12 -1.39
C ARG A 77 23.95 11.72 -0.98
N GLU A 78 24.14 10.46 -0.57
CA GLU A 78 25.42 9.97 -0.06
C GLU A 78 26.42 9.66 -1.18
N PHE A 79 25.96 8.99 -2.25
CA PHE A 79 26.82 8.39 -3.26
C PHE A 79 26.83 9.10 -4.61
N ASN A 80 25.76 9.83 -4.97
CA ASN A 80 25.59 10.35 -6.34
C ASN A 80 25.61 11.88 -6.42
N ALA A 81 25.15 12.57 -5.38
CA ALA A 81 25.04 14.02 -5.38
C ALA A 81 26.36 14.73 -5.02
N ARG A 82 26.63 15.88 -5.65
CA ARG A 82 27.80 16.71 -5.34
C ARG A 82 27.73 17.21 -3.89
N LYS A 83 28.89 17.27 -3.23
CA LYS A 83 29.05 17.73 -1.83
C LYS A 83 29.68 19.13 -1.74
N THR A 84 29.66 19.89 -2.83
CA THR A 84 30.23 21.24 -2.95
C THR A 84 29.40 22.30 -2.22
N SER A 85 28.08 22.24 -2.37
CA SER A 85 27.14 23.13 -1.68
C SER A 85 25.82 22.42 -1.44
N ARG A 86 25.03 22.93 -0.49
CA ARG A 86 23.68 22.37 -0.23
C ARG A 86 22.77 22.52 -1.46
N LYS A 87 22.90 23.64 -2.19
CA LYS A 87 22.11 23.91 -3.39
C LYS A 87 22.43 22.89 -4.48
N ASP A 88 23.72 22.67 -4.77
CA ASP A 88 24.15 21.72 -5.80
C ASP A 88 23.74 20.29 -5.43
N ASN A 89 23.90 19.93 -4.15
CA ASN A 89 23.49 18.62 -3.64
C ASN A 89 21.99 18.37 -3.87
N LEU A 90 21.14 19.34 -3.50
CA LEU A 90 19.69 19.19 -3.67
C LEU A 90 19.26 19.21 -5.14
N THR A 91 19.93 19.99 -6.00
CA THR A 91 19.67 19.96 -7.44
C THR A 91 19.98 18.61 -8.04
N ASP A 92 21.08 17.98 -7.65
CA ASP A 92 21.45 16.66 -8.17
C ASP A 92 20.46 15.59 -7.71
N ILE A 93 20.05 15.64 -6.44
CA ILE A 93 19.02 14.72 -5.93
C ILE A 93 17.71 14.89 -6.69
N LEU A 94 17.26 16.13 -6.92
CA LEU A 94 16.05 16.40 -7.67
C LEU A 94 16.12 15.84 -9.09
N HIS A 95 17.22 16.08 -9.81
CA HIS A 95 17.40 15.54 -11.16
C HIS A 95 17.38 14.00 -11.17
N HIS A 96 18.02 13.36 -10.20
CA HIS A 96 17.99 11.90 -10.08
C HIS A 96 16.58 11.36 -9.83
N VAL A 97 15.82 11.97 -8.92
CA VAL A 97 14.44 11.55 -8.63
C VAL A 97 13.51 11.78 -9.82
N LEU A 98 13.68 12.87 -10.57
CA LEU A 98 12.91 13.13 -11.79
C LEU A 98 13.21 12.10 -12.88
N ALA A 99 14.49 11.81 -13.14
CA ALA A 99 14.86 10.76 -14.09
C ALA A 99 14.42 9.37 -13.61
N ALA A 100 14.38 9.14 -12.29
CA ALA A 100 13.87 7.90 -11.69
C ALA A 100 12.37 7.71 -11.89
N SER A 101 11.59 8.79 -11.90
CA SER A 101 10.12 8.76 -11.99
C SER A 101 9.57 8.90 -13.42
N ASP A 102 10.42 9.21 -14.40
CA ASP A 102 10.01 9.29 -15.81
C ASP A 102 9.41 7.95 -16.30
N PRO A 103 8.13 7.92 -16.74
CA PRO A 103 7.48 6.70 -17.21
C PRO A 103 8.17 6.06 -18.41
N SER A 104 8.71 6.88 -19.33
CA SER A 104 9.35 6.40 -20.56
C SER A 104 10.65 5.65 -20.23
N ILE A 105 11.42 6.16 -19.27
CA ILE A 105 12.65 5.52 -18.78
C ILE A 105 12.28 4.30 -17.92
N THR A 106 11.29 4.43 -17.05
CA THR A 106 10.89 3.39 -16.10
C THR A 106 10.41 2.13 -16.80
N HIS A 107 9.65 2.26 -17.90
CA HIS A 107 9.17 1.12 -18.68
C HIS A 107 10.32 0.31 -19.31
N LEU A 108 11.46 0.96 -19.61
CA LEU A 108 12.63 0.33 -20.22
C LEU A 108 13.59 -0.30 -19.19
N ARG A 109 13.37 -0.08 -17.88
CA ARG A 109 14.27 -0.60 -16.84
C ARG A 109 14.08 -2.10 -16.64
N PRO A 110 15.16 -2.87 -16.41
CA PRO A 110 15.04 -4.27 -16.05
C PRO A 110 14.33 -4.40 -14.69
N LEU A 111 13.22 -5.11 -14.68
CA LEU A 111 12.46 -5.39 -13.47
C LEU A 111 13.12 -6.53 -12.70
N ARG A 112 13.19 -6.39 -11.36
CA ARG A 112 13.55 -7.49 -10.48
C ARG A 112 12.32 -8.36 -10.23
N GLU A 113 12.51 -9.67 -10.27
CA GLU A 113 11.46 -10.62 -9.89
C GLU A 113 11.05 -10.42 -8.43
N LYS A 114 9.75 -10.22 -8.20
CA LYS A 114 9.18 -10.16 -6.85
C LYS A 114 8.81 -11.58 -6.42
N LYS A 115 9.22 -11.95 -5.22
CA LYS A 115 8.77 -13.20 -4.58
C LYS A 115 7.40 -12.95 -3.98
N HIS A 116 6.41 -13.74 -4.38
CA HIS A 116 5.07 -13.71 -3.80
C HIS A 116 4.93 -14.86 -2.82
N LEU A 117 4.42 -14.55 -1.63
CA LEU A 117 3.97 -15.57 -0.68
C LEU A 117 2.52 -15.94 -1.02
N PRO A 118 2.12 -17.20 -0.82
CA PRO A 118 0.74 -17.60 -1.03
C PRO A 118 -0.18 -16.92 -0.02
N PHE A 119 -1.40 -16.58 -0.45
CA PHE A 119 -2.45 -16.10 0.45
C PHE A 119 -3.00 -17.26 1.29
N SER A 120 -3.59 -16.94 2.44
CA SER A 120 -4.32 -17.91 3.25
C SER A 120 -5.69 -18.20 2.64
N ASP A 121 -6.22 -19.40 2.93
CA ASP A 121 -7.53 -19.84 2.43
C ASP A 121 -8.65 -18.86 2.81
N ALA A 122 -8.59 -18.27 4.02
CA ALA A 122 -9.55 -17.26 4.47
C ALA A 122 -9.54 -16.00 3.60
N VAL A 123 -8.37 -15.59 3.11
CA VAL A 123 -8.23 -14.44 2.20
C VAL A 123 -8.69 -14.82 0.79
N LEU A 124 -8.41 -16.04 0.35
CA LEU A 124 -8.89 -16.51 -0.95
C LEU A 124 -10.42 -16.55 -0.98
N ASN A 125 -11.08 -17.07 0.05
CA ASN A 125 -12.54 -17.06 0.17
C ASN A 125 -13.14 -15.64 0.17
N LEU A 126 -12.41 -14.64 0.68
CA LEU A 126 -12.83 -13.24 0.66
C LEU A 126 -12.61 -12.55 -0.69
N LEU A 127 -11.80 -13.14 -1.57
CA LEU A 127 -11.46 -12.63 -2.89
C LEU A 127 -12.19 -13.36 -4.01
N GLU A 128 -12.72 -14.56 -3.74
CA GLU A 128 -13.50 -15.36 -4.67
C GLU A 128 -14.95 -14.86 -4.72
N ASP A 129 -15.23 -14.03 -5.74
CA ASP A 129 -16.55 -13.78 -6.35
C ASP A 129 -16.45 -13.99 -7.87
#